data_AF-A0A2K5JG20-F1
#
_entry.id   AF-A0A2K5JG20-F1
#
_cell.length_a   1.000
_cell.length_b   1.000
_cell.length_c   1.000
_cell.angle_alpha   90.00
_cell.angle_beta   90.00
_cell.angle_gamma   90.00
#
_symmetry.space_group_name_H-M   'P 1'
#
loop_
_entity.id
_entity.type
_entity.pdbx_description
1 polymer ?
#
loop_
_entity_poly.entity_id
_entity_poly.type
_entity_poly.pdbx_seq_one_letter_code
_entity_poly.pdbx_strand_id
1 'polypeptide(L)'
;MAAVAASEVLVDSAEEGSLTAAAELAAQKREQRLRKFRELHLLRNEARKLNHQEVVEEDKRLKLPANWEAKKARLEWELQEEEKKKECASRGEDYEKVKLLEISAEDAEKWERKKKRKNPDLGFSDYAAAQLRQYHRLTKQIKPDMETYERLREKQIEKRDKYSRRRPYNDDADIDYINERNAKFNKKAERFYGKYTAEIKQNLERGTAV
;
A
#
# COMPACT_ATOMS: atom_id res chain seq x y z
N MET A 1 -20.89 -88.19 54.61
CA MET A 1 -20.42 -87.66 55.91
C MET A 1 -19.53 -86.45 55.65
N ALA A 2 -19.80 -85.37 56.39
CA ALA A 2 -18.98 -84.18 56.77
C ALA A 2 -17.67 -83.89 56.01
N ALA A 3 -17.52 -82.70 55.40
CA ALA A 3 -16.88 -81.47 55.95
C ALA A 3 -15.33 -81.57 55.92
N VAL A 4 -14.54 -80.58 55.48
CA VAL A 4 -14.35 -79.24 56.08
C VAL A 4 -13.53 -78.39 55.10
N ALA A 5 -13.85 -77.09 55.04
CA ALA A 5 -13.05 -76.05 54.43
C ALA A 5 -11.70 -75.85 55.14
N ALA A 6 -10.61 -75.73 54.38
CA ALA A 6 -9.39 -75.07 54.83
C ALA A 6 -8.98 -74.07 53.74
N SER A 7 -9.28 -72.81 54.03
CA SER A 7 -8.70 -71.63 53.41
C SER A 7 -7.20 -71.57 53.68
N GLU A 8 -6.38 -71.39 52.64
CA GLU A 8 -5.18 -70.56 52.77
C GLU A 8 -4.73 -70.00 51.43
N VAL A 9 -4.65 -68.66 51.43
CA VAL A 9 -3.90 -67.75 50.53
C VAL A 9 -4.40 -67.57 49.09
N LEU A 10 -5.55 -66.91 48.99
CA LEU A 10 -5.97 -66.07 47.86
C LEU A 10 -5.38 -64.66 48.03
N VAL A 11 -4.06 -64.51 47.87
CA VAL A 11 -3.39 -63.20 47.87
C VAL A 11 -2.32 -63.20 46.76
N ASP A 12 -2.75 -63.03 45.51
CA ASP A 12 -1.90 -62.44 44.44
C ASP A 12 -2.67 -62.05 43.17
N SER A 13 -3.87 -62.59 42.92
CA SER A 13 -4.52 -62.44 41.60
C SER A 13 -5.23 -61.10 41.34
N ALA A 14 -5.55 -60.33 42.39
CA ALA A 14 -6.27 -59.04 42.24
C ALA A 14 -5.32 -57.87 41.94
N GLU A 15 -4.07 -57.92 42.39
CA GLU A 15 -3.06 -56.89 42.09
C GLU A 15 -2.54 -57.05 40.64
N GLU A 16 -2.32 -58.28 40.17
CA GLU A 16 -1.91 -58.54 38.78
C GLU A 16 -2.96 -58.12 37.73
N GLY A 17 -4.25 -58.29 38.03
CA GLY A 17 -5.35 -57.82 37.17
C GLY A 17 -5.44 -56.29 37.05
N SER A 18 -5.08 -55.56 38.10
CA SER A 18 -5.06 -54.08 38.09
C SER A 18 -3.84 -53.52 37.34
N LEU A 19 -2.70 -54.19 37.46
CA LEU A 19 -1.45 -53.82 36.79
C LEU A 19 -1.51 -54.08 35.28
N THR A 20 -2.16 -55.17 34.86
CA THR A 20 -2.39 -55.50 33.44
C THR A 20 -3.34 -54.53 32.76
N ALA A 21 -4.46 -54.16 33.39
CA ALA A 21 -5.39 -53.16 32.88
C ALA A 21 -4.74 -51.75 32.77
N ALA A 22 -3.90 -51.36 33.73
CA ALA A 22 -3.14 -50.11 33.67
C ALA A 22 -2.08 -50.13 32.55
N ALA A 23 -1.45 -51.28 32.31
CA ALA A 23 -0.48 -51.49 31.22
C ALA A 23 -1.16 -51.43 29.83
N GLU A 24 -2.36 -51.99 29.68
CA GLU A 24 -3.15 -51.90 28.45
C GLU A 24 -3.60 -50.46 28.17
N LEU A 25 -4.06 -49.72 29.17
CA LEU A 25 -4.38 -48.29 29.06
C LEU A 25 -3.13 -47.46 28.70
N ALA A 26 -1.97 -47.80 29.24
CA ALA A 26 -0.70 -47.18 28.89
C ALA A 26 -0.27 -47.51 27.44
N ALA A 27 -0.52 -48.74 26.97
CA ALA A 27 -0.28 -49.18 25.60
C ALA A 27 -1.23 -48.47 24.61
N GLN A 28 -2.52 -48.37 24.93
CA GLN A 28 -3.51 -47.61 24.14
C GLN A 28 -3.14 -46.12 24.07
N LYS A 29 -2.73 -45.51 25.19
CA LYS A 29 -2.22 -44.11 25.20
C LYS A 29 -0.93 -43.96 24.38
N ARG A 30 -0.04 -44.96 24.39
CA ARG A 30 1.17 -44.99 23.55
C ARG A 30 0.79 -45.10 22.07
N GLU A 31 -0.18 -45.94 21.73
CA GLU A 31 -0.67 -46.08 20.36
C GLU A 31 -1.36 -44.80 19.87
N GLN A 32 -2.22 -44.17 20.68
CA GLN A 32 -2.83 -42.87 20.38
C GLN A 32 -1.78 -41.78 20.16
N ARG A 33 -0.72 -41.74 20.99
CA ARG A 33 0.41 -40.82 20.78
C ARG A 33 1.14 -41.09 19.46
N LEU A 34 1.34 -42.36 19.09
CA LEU A 34 1.97 -42.74 17.83
C LEU A 34 1.07 -42.42 16.61
N ARG A 35 -0.25 -42.63 16.72
CA ARG A 35 -1.23 -42.24 15.69
C ARG A 35 -1.23 -40.72 15.48
N LYS A 36 -1.33 -39.94 16.56
CA LYS A 36 -1.24 -38.48 16.51
C LYS A 36 0.09 -37.99 15.94
N PHE A 37 1.20 -38.67 16.26
CA PHE A 37 2.50 -38.34 15.68
C PHE A 37 2.55 -38.59 14.16
N ARG A 38 1.98 -39.70 13.68
CA ARG A 38 1.85 -39.98 12.24
C ARG A 38 0.99 -38.93 11.54
N GLU A 39 -0.14 -38.56 12.13
CA GLU A 39 -1.01 -37.49 11.62
C GLU A 39 -0.28 -36.15 11.55
N LEU A 40 0.44 -35.75 12.61
CA LEU A 40 1.25 -34.54 12.60
C LEU A 40 2.35 -34.59 11.53
N HIS A 41 2.96 -35.75 11.32
CA HIS A 41 3.94 -35.94 10.26
C HIS A 41 3.33 -35.81 8.86
N LEU A 42 2.16 -36.39 8.64
CA LEU A 42 1.41 -36.25 7.39
C LEU A 42 1.01 -34.80 7.14
N LEU A 43 0.42 -34.14 8.12
CA LEU A 43 0.04 -32.72 8.04
C LEU A 43 1.25 -31.83 7.78
N ARG A 44 2.40 -32.11 8.40
CA ARG A 44 3.66 -31.40 8.13
C ARG A 44 4.16 -31.65 6.70
N ASN A 45 3.97 -32.85 6.16
CA ASN A 45 4.36 -33.17 4.79
C ASN A 45 3.42 -32.48 3.78
N GLU A 46 2.12 -32.48 4.06
CA GLU A 46 1.10 -31.78 3.30
C GLU A 46 1.36 -30.28 3.29
N ALA A 47 1.57 -29.67 4.47
CA ALA A 47 1.90 -28.25 4.58
C ALA A 47 3.19 -27.90 3.80
N ARG A 48 4.25 -28.72 3.89
CA ARG A 48 5.47 -28.52 3.11
C ARG A 48 5.22 -28.58 1.60
N LYS A 49 4.36 -29.51 1.15
CA LYS A 49 4.01 -29.67 -0.26
C LYS A 49 3.17 -28.51 -0.77
N LEU A 50 2.16 -28.09 0.00
CA LEU A 50 1.30 -26.95 -0.32
C LEU A 50 2.11 -25.65 -0.37
N ASN A 51 2.94 -25.38 0.64
CA ASN A 51 3.80 -24.19 0.63
C ASN A 51 4.75 -24.18 -0.57
N HIS A 52 5.32 -25.34 -0.93
CA HIS A 52 6.17 -25.43 -2.11
C HIS A 52 5.39 -25.20 -3.41
N GLN A 53 4.18 -25.74 -3.51
CA GLN A 53 3.28 -25.51 -4.65
C GLN A 53 2.92 -24.04 -4.79
N GLU A 54 2.57 -23.36 -3.68
CA GLU A 54 2.25 -21.93 -3.65
C GLU A 54 3.43 -21.08 -4.10
N VAL A 55 4.64 -21.32 -3.56
CA VAL A 55 5.86 -20.59 -3.98
C VAL A 55 6.12 -20.78 -5.48
N VAL A 56 5.94 -21.99 -6.00
CA VAL A 56 6.11 -22.29 -7.43
C VAL A 56 5.01 -21.61 -8.26
N GLU A 57 3.78 -21.54 -7.79
CA GLU A 57 2.67 -20.86 -8.47
C GLU A 57 2.84 -19.33 -8.46
N GLU A 58 3.34 -18.76 -7.38
CA GLU A 58 3.69 -17.34 -7.30
C GLU A 58 4.82 -17.00 -8.27
N ASP A 59 5.89 -17.81 -8.32
CA ASP A 59 6.98 -17.63 -9.29
C ASP A 59 6.47 -17.77 -10.73
N LYS A 60 5.58 -18.74 -11.00
CA LYS A 60 4.88 -18.84 -12.29
C LYS A 60 4.07 -17.58 -12.60
N ARG A 61 3.32 -17.03 -11.65
CA ARG A 61 2.58 -15.77 -11.84
C ARG A 61 3.49 -14.58 -12.11
N LEU A 62 4.61 -14.47 -11.40
CA LEU A 62 5.60 -13.41 -11.61
C LEU A 62 6.33 -13.55 -12.96
N LYS A 63 6.58 -14.78 -13.41
CA LYS A 63 7.19 -15.08 -14.72
C LYS A 63 6.24 -14.77 -15.87
N LEU A 64 4.93 -14.82 -15.64
CA LEU A 64 3.94 -14.54 -16.67
C LEU A 64 3.96 -13.05 -17.03
N PRO A 65 3.88 -12.72 -18.34
CA PRO A 65 3.73 -11.34 -18.76
C PRO A 65 2.48 -10.69 -18.16
N ALA A 66 2.54 -9.41 -17.81
CA ALA A 66 1.42 -8.67 -17.22
C ALA A 66 0.13 -8.65 -18.09
N ASN A 67 0.25 -8.94 -19.39
CA ASN A 67 -0.88 -9.04 -20.32
C ASN A 67 -1.41 -10.47 -20.51
N TRP A 68 -0.89 -11.46 -19.78
CA TRP A 68 -1.24 -12.87 -19.95
C TRP A 68 -2.70 -13.18 -19.62
N GLU A 69 -3.20 -12.68 -18.48
CA GLU A 69 -4.59 -12.89 -18.07
C GLU A 69 -5.57 -12.25 -19.07
N ALA A 70 -5.24 -11.05 -19.55
CA ALA A 70 -6.02 -10.39 -20.59
C ALA A 70 -6.02 -11.20 -21.90
N LYS A 71 -4.90 -11.85 -22.25
CA LYS A 71 -4.81 -12.74 -23.41
C LYS A 71 -5.66 -14.00 -23.22
N LYS A 72 -5.64 -14.61 -22.03
CA LYS A 72 -6.47 -15.77 -21.68
C LYS A 72 -7.95 -15.42 -21.77
N ALA A 73 -8.37 -14.34 -21.11
CA ALA A 73 -9.76 -13.88 -21.13
C ALA A 73 -10.26 -13.59 -22.56
N ARG A 74 -9.39 -13.04 -23.42
CA ARG A 74 -9.72 -12.85 -24.84
C ARG A 74 -9.96 -14.17 -25.58
N LEU A 75 -9.11 -15.17 -25.38
CA LEU A 75 -9.26 -16.49 -26.00
C LEU A 75 -10.53 -17.20 -25.50
N GLU A 76 -10.83 -17.07 -24.21
CA GLU A 76 -12.01 -17.66 -23.59
C GLU A 76 -13.30 -17.00 -24.12
N TRP A 77 -13.30 -15.68 -24.31
CA TRP A 77 -14.39 -14.95 -24.95
C TRP A 77 -14.59 -15.36 -26.42
N GLU A 78 -13.51 -15.53 -27.18
CA GLU A 78 -13.57 -15.98 -28.59
C GLU A 78 -14.13 -17.40 -28.70
N LEU A 79 -13.75 -18.30 -27.78
CA LEU A 79 -14.28 -19.65 -27.71
C LEU A 79 -15.78 -19.64 -27.39
N GLN A 80 -16.23 -18.80 -26.45
CA GLN A 80 -17.64 -18.63 -26.13
C GLN A 80 -18.46 -18.05 -27.30
N GLU A 81 -17.92 -17.09 -28.06
CA GLU A 81 -18.60 -16.61 -29.28
C GLU A 81 -18.77 -17.72 -30.31
N GLU A 82 -17.74 -18.52 -30.55
CA GLU A 82 -17.79 -19.65 -31.48
C GLU A 82 -18.78 -20.74 -31.02
N GLU A 83 -18.85 -21.04 -29.72
CA GLU A 83 -19.85 -21.95 -29.15
C GLU A 83 -21.27 -21.44 -29.38
N LYS A 84 -21.56 -20.18 -29.02
CA LYS A 84 -22.87 -19.57 -29.24
C LYS A 84 -23.25 -19.55 -30.72
N LYS A 85 -22.29 -19.30 -31.61
CA LYS A 85 -22.50 -19.32 -33.06
C LYS A 85 -22.86 -20.71 -33.57
N LYS A 86 -22.18 -21.76 -33.08
CA LYS A 86 -22.50 -23.16 -33.39
C LYS A 86 -23.88 -23.56 -32.84
N GLU A 87 -24.23 -23.11 -31.64
CA GLU A 87 -25.54 -23.35 -31.04
C GLU A 87 -26.66 -22.69 -31.86
N CYS A 88 -26.51 -21.41 -32.22
CA CYS A 88 -27.46 -20.70 -33.09
C CYS A 88 -27.59 -21.39 -34.46
N ALA A 89 -26.47 -21.81 -35.06
CA ALA A 89 -26.48 -22.55 -36.32
C ALA A 89 -27.19 -23.91 -36.20
N SER A 90 -27.02 -24.63 -35.08
CA SER A 90 -27.73 -25.88 -34.81
C SER A 90 -29.24 -25.68 -34.61
N ARG A 91 -29.63 -24.51 -34.07
CA ARG A 91 -31.02 -24.08 -33.88
C ARG A 91 -31.65 -23.50 -35.17
N GLY A 92 -30.84 -23.27 -36.21
CA GLY A 92 -31.27 -22.68 -37.48
C GLY A 92 -31.49 -21.17 -37.43
N GLU A 93 -30.91 -20.48 -36.45
CA GLU A 93 -31.04 -19.05 -36.25
C GLU A 93 -29.80 -18.27 -36.67
N ASP A 94 -30.00 -17.01 -37.04
CA ASP A 94 -28.94 -16.09 -37.40
C ASP A 94 -28.31 -15.47 -36.14
N TYR A 95 -27.04 -15.82 -35.89
CA TYR A 95 -26.27 -15.39 -34.73
C TYR A 95 -26.22 -13.86 -34.57
N GLU A 96 -26.17 -13.10 -35.66
CA GLU A 96 -26.11 -11.63 -35.59
C GLU A 96 -27.40 -11.03 -35.02
N LYS A 97 -28.55 -11.63 -35.34
CA LYS A 97 -29.85 -11.18 -34.84
C LYS A 97 -30.03 -11.53 -33.36
N VAL A 98 -29.64 -12.73 -32.96
CA VAL A 98 -29.65 -13.18 -31.55
C VAL A 98 -28.73 -12.30 -30.71
N LYS A 99 -27.52 -12.01 -31.21
CA LYS A 99 -26.57 -11.11 -30.55
C LYS A 99 -27.11 -9.69 -30.40
N LEU A 100 -27.81 -9.15 -31.42
CA LEU A 100 -28.44 -7.83 -31.33
C LEU A 100 -29.60 -7.78 -30.33
N LEU A 101 -30.33 -8.89 -30.15
CA LEU A 101 -31.38 -9.02 -29.15
C LEU A 101 -30.82 -9.07 -27.71
N GLU A 102 -29.63 -9.67 -27.52
CA GLU A 102 -28.96 -9.76 -26.22
C GLU A 102 -28.30 -8.44 -25.78
N ILE A 103 -28.04 -7.50 -26.70
CA ILE A 103 -27.42 -6.21 -26.37
C ILE A 103 -28.43 -5.31 -25.66
N SER A 104 -28.19 -5.05 -24.37
CA SER A 104 -28.95 -4.09 -23.59
C SER A 104 -28.73 -2.65 -24.08
N ALA A 105 -29.73 -1.79 -23.90
CA ALA A 105 -29.65 -0.36 -24.23
C ALA A 105 -28.44 0.33 -23.55
N GLU A 106 -28.10 -0.10 -22.32
CA GLU A 106 -26.94 0.42 -21.58
C GLU A 106 -25.60 0.02 -22.22
N ASP A 107 -25.52 -1.20 -22.77
CA ASP A 107 -24.31 -1.70 -23.43
C ASP A 107 -24.11 -1.04 -24.79
N ALA A 108 -25.20 -0.79 -25.52
CA ALA A 108 -25.18 0.03 -26.72
C ALA A 108 -24.69 1.47 -26.43
N GLU A 109 -25.18 2.11 -25.36
CA GLU A 109 -24.76 3.47 -24.97
C GLU A 109 -23.28 3.52 -24.56
N LYS A 110 -22.80 2.54 -23.78
CA LYS A 110 -21.37 2.41 -23.45
C LYS A 110 -20.51 2.23 -24.69
N TRP A 111 -20.98 1.46 -25.67
CA TRP A 111 -20.31 1.31 -26.96
C TRP A 111 -20.21 2.67 -27.65
N GLU A 112 -21.34 3.36 -27.86
CA GLU A 112 -21.39 4.68 -28.50
C GLU A 112 -20.50 5.73 -27.80
N ARG A 113 -20.43 5.70 -26.46
CA ARG A 113 -19.54 6.58 -25.69
C ARG A 113 -18.05 6.26 -25.90
N LYS A 114 -17.67 4.99 -26.05
CA LYS A 114 -16.29 4.60 -26.42
C LYS A 114 -15.94 5.05 -27.85
N LYS A 115 -16.89 4.95 -28.78
CA LYS A 115 -16.82 5.43 -30.17
C LYS A 115 -16.57 6.94 -30.22
N LYS A 116 -17.24 7.71 -29.35
CA LYS A 116 -17.17 9.17 -29.22
C LYS A 116 -15.83 9.72 -28.68
N ARG A 117 -14.97 8.89 -28.08
CA ARG A 117 -13.64 9.31 -27.57
C ARG A 117 -12.55 9.41 -28.66
N LYS A 118 -12.90 9.71 -29.90
CA LYS A 118 -11.90 10.10 -30.91
C LYS A 118 -11.82 11.62 -30.94
N ASN A 119 -10.60 12.17 -30.78
CA ASN A 119 -10.25 13.48 -31.31
C ASN A 119 -9.76 13.24 -32.75
N PRO A 120 -10.64 13.16 -33.76
CA PRO A 120 -10.19 13.04 -35.14
C PRO A 120 -9.41 14.30 -35.52
N ASP A 121 -8.32 14.12 -36.27
CA ASP A 121 -7.62 15.27 -36.85
C ASP A 121 -8.48 15.83 -37.98
N LEU A 122 -9.00 17.05 -37.79
CA LEU A 122 -9.85 17.74 -38.75
C LEU A 122 -9.05 18.31 -39.93
N GLY A 123 -7.74 18.06 -39.98
CA GLY A 123 -6.82 18.56 -40.98
C GLY A 123 -6.06 19.81 -40.53
N PHE A 124 -5.12 20.24 -41.36
CA PHE A 124 -4.32 21.42 -41.09
C PHE A 124 -5.13 22.69 -41.42
N SER A 125 -5.50 23.45 -40.39
CA SER A 125 -6.23 24.72 -40.52
C SER A 125 -5.30 25.92 -40.34
N ASP A 126 -4.52 25.93 -39.25
CA ASP A 126 -3.57 26.98 -38.91
C ASP A 126 -2.42 26.37 -38.08
N TYR A 127 -1.24 26.99 -38.16
CA TYR A 127 -0.07 26.59 -37.39
C TYR A 127 -0.32 26.69 -35.88
N ALA A 128 -1.05 27.72 -35.41
CA ALA A 128 -1.37 27.85 -34.01
C ALA A 128 -2.29 26.71 -33.51
N ALA A 129 -3.28 26.33 -34.30
CA ALA A 129 -4.18 25.23 -33.96
C ALA A 129 -3.45 23.87 -33.95
N ALA A 130 -2.55 23.63 -34.91
CA ALA A 130 -1.71 22.44 -34.93
C ALA A 130 -0.76 22.40 -33.72
N GLN A 131 -0.13 23.53 -33.38
CA GLN A 131 0.74 23.65 -32.21
C GLN A 131 -0.01 23.44 -30.90
N LEU A 132 -1.24 23.97 -30.77
CA LEU A 132 -2.08 23.78 -29.59
C LEU A 132 -2.45 22.30 -29.40
N ARG A 133 -2.81 21.60 -30.49
CA ARG A 133 -3.08 20.15 -30.45
C ARG A 133 -1.84 19.37 -29.99
N GLN A 134 -0.67 19.73 -30.52
CA GLN A 134 0.60 19.13 -30.14
C GLN A 134 0.93 19.40 -28.66
N TYR A 135 0.76 20.63 -28.20
CA TYR A 135 0.94 21.03 -26.80
C TYR A 135 0.02 20.27 -25.85
N HIS A 136 -1.28 20.17 -26.15
CA HIS A 136 -2.21 19.38 -25.34
C HIS A 136 -1.84 17.90 -25.28
N ARG A 137 -1.38 17.33 -26.40
CA ARG A 137 -0.89 15.94 -26.42
C ARG A 137 0.34 15.77 -25.54
N LEU A 138 1.33 16.65 -25.67
CA LEU A 138 2.57 16.58 -24.88
C LEU A 138 2.31 16.80 -23.40
N THR A 139 1.56 17.83 -23.03
CA THR A 139 1.23 18.12 -21.62
C THR A 139 0.49 16.97 -20.94
N LYS A 140 -0.39 16.27 -21.67
CA LYS A 140 -1.05 15.05 -21.16
C LYS A 140 -0.10 13.85 -21.02
N GLN A 141 0.99 13.81 -21.79
CA GLN A 141 2.01 12.76 -21.72
C GLN A 141 3.03 13.01 -20.60
N ILE A 142 3.23 14.27 -20.18
CA ILE A 142 4.14 14.60 -19.09
C ILE A 142 3.59 14.00 -17.79
N LYS A 143 4.37 13.09 -17.20
CA LYS A 143 4.14 12.55 -15.85
C LYS A 143 5.18 13.17 -14.91
N PRO A 144 4.83 14.19 -14.12
CA PRO A 144 5.79 14.81 -13.22
C PRO A 144 6.17 13.85 -12.09
N ASP A 145 7.42 13.92 -11.67
CA ASP A 145 7.92 13.20 -10.50
C ASP A 145 7.66 14.03 -9.23
N MET A 146 6.81 13.51 -8.35
CA MET A 146 6.35 14.24 -7.17
C MET A 146 7.42 14.30 -6.07
N GLU A 147 8.25 13.27 -5.94
CA GLU A 147 9.31 13.16 -4.92
C GLU A 147 10.37 14.26 -5.10
N THR A 148 10.78 14.49 -6.34
CA THR A 148 11.73 15.57 -6.66
C THR A 148 11.13 16.95 -6.44
N TYR A 149 9.85 17.13 -6.76
CA TYR A 149 9.14 18.39 -6.50
C TYR A 149 9.07 18.71 -5.00
N GLU A 150 8.68 17.74 -4.17
CA GLU A 150 8.59 17.91 -2.71
C GLU A 150 9.95 18.22 -2.10
N ARG A 151 11.00 17.49 -2.50
CA ARG A 151 12.38 17.76 -2.05
C ARG A 151 12.84 19.17 -2.40
N LEU A 152 12.50 19.68 -3.58
CA LEU A 152 12.83 21.05 -3.98
C LEU A 152 12.04 22.08 -3.17
N ARG A 153 10.77 21.80 -2.92
CA ARG A 153 9.89 22.65 -2.10
C ARG A 153 10.41 22.76 -0.66
N GLU A 154 10.79 21.65 -0.04
CA GLU A 154 11.37 21.64 1.30
C GLU A 154 12.68 22.43 1.37
N LYS A 155 13.57 22.27 0.39
CA LYS A 155 14.79 23.08 0.29
C LYS A 155 14.50 24.57 0.20
N GLN A 156 13.43 24.97 -0.50
CA GLN A 156 13.00 26.37 -0.55
C GLN A 156 12.49 26.86 0.81
N ILE A 157 11.71 26.05 1.52
CA ILE A 157 11.21 26.37 2.86
C ILE A 157 12.39 26.54 3.82
N GLU A 158 13.33 25.60 3.82
CA GLU A 158 14.52 25.66 4.66
C GLU A 158 15.37 26.91 4.37
N LYS A 159 15.54 27.27 3.09
CA LYS A 159 16.24 28.51 2.70
C LYS A 159 15.52 29.76 3.21
N ARG A 160 14.18 29.80 3.12
CA ARG A 160 13.36 30.92 3.60
C ARG A 160 13.50 31.08 5.12
N ASP A 161 13.42 29.98 5.86
CA ASP A 161 13.47 30.01 7.32
C ASP A 161 14.87 30.42 7.82
N LYS A 162 15.93 30.05 7.08
CA LYS A 162 17.32 30.47 7.34
C LYS A 162 17.68 31.86 6.79
N TYR A 163 16.79 32.52 6.04
CA TYR A 163 17.05 33.82 5.41
C TYR A 163 17.27 34.93 6.46
N SER A 164 16.45 34.95 7.51
CA SER A 164 16.58 35.91 8.60
C SER A 164 17.40 35.32 9.75
N ARG A 165 18.72 35.50 9.71
CA ARG A 165 19.59 35.10 10.81
C ARG A 165 19.41 36.02 12.02
N ARG A 166 19.09 35.45 13.19
CA ARG A 166 19.10 36.20 14.46
C ARG A 166 20.52 36.69 14.74
N ARG A 167 20.68 37.97 15.02
CA ARG A 167 21.95 38.51 15.56
C ARG A 167 22.11 37.99 17.00
N PRO A 168 23.32 37.57 17.42
CA PRO A 168 23.57 37.15 18.79
C PRO A 168 23.23 38.30 19.75
N TYR A 169 22.70 37.96 20.92
CA TYR A 169 22.46 38.91 21.99
C TYR A 169 23.79 39.22 22.67
N ASN A 170 24.11 40.51 22.83
CA ASN A 170 25.26 40.96 23.60
C ASN A 170 24.73 41.43 24.96
N ASP A 171 25.16 40.77 26.03
CA ASP A 171 24.78 41.07 27.42
C ASP A 171 25.54 42.26 28.01
N ASP A 172 26.70 42.61 27.44
CA ASP A 172 27.49 43.79 27.84
C ASP A 172 26.95 45.12 27.28
N ALA A 173 25.91 45.09 26.45
CA ALA A 173 25.35 46.30 25.85
C ALA A 173 24.36 47.00 26.81
N ASP A 174 24.45 48.33 26.92
CA ASP A 174 23.50 49.12 27.70
C ASP A 174 22.06 48.91 27.21
N ILE A 175 21.19 48.45 28.12
CA ILE A 175 19.81 48.08 27.80
C ILE A 175 18.92 49.33 27.85
N ASP A 176 18.48 49.79 26.69
CA ASP A 176 17.60 50.97 26.54
C ASP A 176 16.09 50.62 26.53
N TYR A 177 15.72 49.39 26.88
CA TYR A 177 14.36 48.88 26.74
C TYR A 177 13.91 48.00 27.91
N ILE A 178 12.60 48.03 28.19
CA ILE A 178 11.97 47.22 29.26
C ILE A 178 11.37 45.92 28.71
N ASN A 179 10.95 45.89 27.43
CA ASN A 179 10.33 44.71 26.81
C ASN A 179 10.92 44.43 25.40
N GLU A 180 10.81 43.18 24.93
CA GLU A 180 11.37 42.74 23.65
C GLU A 180 10.75 43.45 22.43
N ARG A 181 9.48 43.87 22.51
CA ARG A 181 8.86 44.66 21.43
C ARG A 181 9.47 46.06 21.36
N ASN A 182 9.76 46.66 22.50
CA ASN A 182 10.42 47.95 22.62
C ASN A 182 11.88 47.86 22.14
N ALA A 183 12.60 46.77 22.46
CA ALA A 183 13.93 46.51 21.89
C ALA A 183 13.93 46.50 20.36
N LYS A 184 12.92 45.87 19.74
CA LYS A 184 12.75 45.85 18.28
C LYS A 184 12.38 47.22 17.72
N PHE A 185 11.59 47.99 18.45
CA PHE A 185 11.22 49.36 18.10
C PHE A 185 12.42 50.30 18.18
N ASN A 186 13.19 50.29 19.27
CA ASN A 186 14.44 51.05 19.42
C ASN A 186 15.44 50.66 18.33
N LYS A 187 15.63 49.36 18.03
CA LYS A 187 16.44 48.90 16.88
C LYS A 187 15.92 49.37 15.52
N LYS A 188 14.61 49.64 15.38
CA LYS A 188 14.03 50.23 14.18
C LYS A 188 14.32 51.74 14.16
N ALA A 189 14.11 52.44 15.26
CA ALA A 189 14.41 53.86 15.41
C ALA A 189 15.89 54.15 15.13
N GLU A 190 16.81 53.36 15.68
CA GLU A 190 18.25 53.48 15.42
C GLU A 190 18.61 53.29 13.93
N ARG A 191 17.92 52.38 13.23
CA ARG A 191 18.13 52.19 11.77
C ARG A 191 17.75 53.40 10.93
N PHE A 192 16.72 54.16 11.33
CA PHE A 192 16.22 55.32 10.57
C PHE A 192 16.82 56.65 11.05
N TYR A 193 16.90 56.83 12.37
CA TYR A 193 17.26 58.10 13.01
C TYR A 193 18.68 58.14 13.56
N GLY A 194 19.32 56.99 13.81
CA GLY A 194 20.66 56.93 14.42
C GLY A 194 21.72 57.69 13.62
N LYS A 195 21.58 57.76 12.29
CA LYS A 195 22.44 58.58 11.43
C LYS A 195 22.33 60.08 11.73
N TYR A 196 21.13 60.57 12.06
CA TYR A 196 20.84 61.98 12.29
C TYR A 196 21.02 62.40 13.75
N THR A 197 20.89 61.46 14.71
CA THR A 197 20.96 61.74 16.15
C THR A 197 22.31 61.38 16.77
N ALA A 198 23.34 61.11 15.96
CA ALA A 198 24.66 60.69 16.44
C ALA A 198 25.33 61.70 17.38
N GLU A 199 25.21 63.00 17.08
CA GLU A 199 25.78 64.09 17.89
C GLU A 199 25.09 64.19 19.26
N ILE A 200 23.76 64.06 19.27
CA ILE A 200 22.97 64.04 20.51
C ILE A 200 23.41 62.88 21.41
N LYS A 201 23.60 61.68 20.81
CA LYS A 201 24.05 60.49 21.54
C LYS A 201 25.44 60.68 22.17
N GLN A 202 26.39 61.24 21.42
CA GLN A 202 27.73 61.55 21.94
C GLN A 202 27.70 62.56 23.09
N ASN A 203 26.83 63.57 23.01
CA ASN A 203 26.70 64.58 24.07
C ASN A 203 26.11 63.96 25.35
N LEU A 204 25.17 63.02 25.23
CA LEU A 204 24.67 62.23 26.37
C LEU A 204 25.78 61.40 27.02
N GLU A 205 26.59 60.70 26.23
CA GLU A 205 27.71 59.87 26.71
C GLU A 205 28.83 60.72 27.37
N ARG A 206 28.99 61.98 26.94
CA ARG A 206 29.93 62.96 27.54
C ARG A 206 29.39 63.68 28.78
N GLY A 207 28.23 63.28 29.29
CA GLY A 207 27.65 63.86 30.52
C GLY A 207 26.92 65.17 30.29
N THR A 208 26.33 65.38 29.10
CA THR A 208 25.52 66.56 28.75
C THR A 208 26.23 67.91 28.86
N ALA A 209 27.56 67.91 28.90
CA ALA A 209 28.36 69.12 28.74
C ALA A 209 28.25 69.59 27.29
N VAL A 210 27.77 70.82 27.11
CA VAL A 210 27.79 71.55 25.82
C VAL A 210 29.22 71.98 25.51
#